data_AF-A0A1R3Y033-F1
#
_entry.id   AF-A0A1R3Y033-F1
#
_cell.length_a   1.000
_cell.length_b   1.000
_cell.length_c   1.000
_cell.angle_alpha   90.00
_cell.angle_beta   90.00
_cell.angle_gamma   90.00
#
_symmetry.space_group_name_H-M   'P 1'
#
loop_
_entity.id
_entity.type
_entity.pdbx_description
1 polymer ?
#
loop_
_entity_poly.entity_id
_entity_poly.type
_entity_poly.pdbx_seq_one_letter_code
_entity_poly.pdbx_strand_id
1 'polypeptide(L)' 'MSARLSRDAEAPLDVVRLGRAIGVVYLPATERQSHYLHVRPADQFDAMIHIDQTRALEPLEVTSRWIAGENPETYPTGL' A
#
# COMPACT_ATOMS: atom_id res chain seq x y z
N MET A 1 -13.91 16.82 17.26
CA MET A 1 -13.31 17.83 16.37
C MET A 1 -13.53 17.34 14.95
N SER A 2 -14.56 17.86 14.26
CA SER A 2 -14.89 17.37 12.90
C SER A 2 -13.86 17.92 11.92
N ALA A 3 -13.16 17.04 11.20
CA ALA A 3 -12.30 17.45 10.11
C ALA A 3 -13.16 18.21 9.09
N ARG A 4 -12.74 19.41 8.69
CA ARG A 4 -13.41 20.13 7.60
C ARG A 4 -13.15 19.36 6.31
N LEU A 5 -14.15 18.61 5.85
CA LEU A 5 -14.13 17.94 4.57
C LEU A 5 -14.26 19.02 3.48
N SER A 6 -13.19 19.27 2.71
CA SER A 6 -13.28 20.06 1.48
C SER A 6 -13.77 19.16 0.34
N ARG A 7 -14.68 19.67 -0.49
CA ARG A 7 -15.12 18.95 -1.70
C ARG A 7 -14.09 18.99 -2.82
N ASP A 8 -13.05 19.80 -2.72
CA ASP A 8 -12.01 19.90 -3.76
C ASP A 8 -11.27 18.57 -4.00
N ALA A 9 -11.34 17.65 -3.02
CA ALA A 9 -10.77 16.32 -3.14
C ALA A 9 -11.62 15.32 -3.94
N GLU A 10 -12.89 15.62 -4.23
CA GLU A 10 -13.82 14.72 -4.93
C GLU A 10 -13.34 14.45 -6.37
N ALA A 11 -13.22 15.50 -7.18
CA ALA A 11 -12.83 15.37 -8.58
C ALA A 11 -11.45 14.69 -8.80
N PRO A 12 -10.40 14.97 -8.01
CA PRO A 12 -9.13 14.24 -8.11
C PRO A 12 -9.20 12.74 -7.79
N LEU A 13 -10.18 12.29 -7.01
CA LEU A 13 -10.36 10.89 -6.58
C LEU A 13 -11.31 10.09 -7.48
N ASP A 14 -12.16 10.76 -8.25
CA ASP A 14 -13.06 10.12 -9.22
C ASP A 14 -12.40 9.82 -10.57
N VAL A 15 -11.27 10.46 -10.87
CA VAL A 15 -10.55 10.25 -12.12
C VAL A 15 -9.61 9.05 -12.05
N VAL A 16 -9.42 8.38 -13.18
CA VAL A 16 -8.50 7.25 -13.29
C VAL A 16 -7.06 7.73 -13.05
N ARG A 17 -6.40 7.10 -12.08
CA ARG A 17 -5.02 7.36 -11.67
C ARG A 17 -4.26 6.04 -11.60
N LEU A 18 -2.95 6.12 -11.58
CA LEU A 18 -2.12 4.96 -11.27
C LEU A 18 -2.04 4.80 -9.75
N GLY A 19 -2.65 3.74 -9.24
CA GLY A 19 -2.54 3.31 -7.85
C GLY A 19 -1.38 2.34 -7.70
N ARG A 20 -0.52 2.58 -6.71
CA ARG A 20 0.57 1.68 -6.34
C ARG A 20 0.11 0.80 -5.17
N ALA A 21 -0.03 -0.50 -5.39
CA ALA A 21 -0.37 -1.47 -4.37
C ALA A 21 0.83 -2.38 -4.14
N ILE A 22 1.38 -2.43 -2.92
CA ILE A 22 2.51 -3.31 -2.54
C ILE A 22 2.01 -4.40 -1.61
N GLY A 23 2.15 -5.65 -2.03
CA GLY A 23 1.80 -6.82 -1.24
C GLY A 23 3.00 -7.41 -0.50
N VAL A 24 2.95 -8.72 -0.26
CA VAL A 24 4.01 -9.46 0.45
C VAL A 24 5.30 -9.53 -0.36
N VAL A 25 5.19 -9.74 -1.67
CA VAL A 25 6.34 -9.82 -2.58
C VAL A 25 6.59 -8.47 -3.21
N TYR A 26 7.81 -7.98 -3.10
CA TYR A 26 8.24 -6.76 -3.77
C TYR A 26 9.54 -6.99 -4.54
N LEU A 27 9.45 -6.88 -5.87
CA LEU A 27 10.61 -6.92 -6.76
C LEU A 27 10.74 -5.56 -7.48
N PRO A 28 11.75 -4.74 -7.14
CA PRO A 28 11.88 -3.39 -7.69
C PRO A 28 11.95 -3.36 -9.22
N ALA A 29 12.60 -4.34 -9.84
CA ALA A 29 12.80 -4.42 -11.28
C ALA A 29 11.48 -4.50 -12.08
N THR A 30 10.41 -5.01 -11.47
CA THR A 30 9.10 -5.15 -12.13
C THR A 30 8.03 -4.24 -11.56
N GLU A 31 8.35 -3.36 -10.60
CA GLU A 31 7.37 -2.57 -9.83
C GLU A 31 6.29 -1.92 -10.70
N ARG A 32 6.72 -1.23 -11.78
CA ARG A 32 5.80 -0.51 -12.67
C ARG A 32 4.76 -1.42 -13.33
N GLN A 33 5.13 -2.66 -13.62
CA GLN A 33 4.30 -3.64 -14.32
C GLN A 33 3.46 -4.47 -13.33
N SER A 34 4.02 -4.80 -12.16
CA SER A 34 3.39 -5.71 -11.20
C SER A 34 2.58 -5.01 -10.10
N HIS A 35 2.85 -3.74 -9.79
CA HIS A 35 2.30 -3.07 -8.62
C HIS A 35 1.59 -1.74 -8.92
N TYR A 36 1.62 -1.26 -10.17
CA TYR A 36 0.82 -0.11 -10.58
C TYR A 36 -0.37 -0.53 -11.41
N LEU A 37 -1.56 -0.12 -10.97
CA LEU A 37 -2.82 -0.41 -11.63
C LEU A 37 -3.58 0.90 -11.91
N HIS A 38 -4.41 0.90 -12.94
CA HIS A 38 -5.35 2.00 -13.13
C HIS A 38 -6.50 1.84 -12.13
N VAL A 39 -6.70 2.85 -11.30
CA VAL A 39 -7.69 2.87 -10.23
C VAL A 39 -8.45 4.19 -10.24
N ARG A 40 -9.71 4.16 -9.81
CA ARG A 40 -10.42 5.35 -9.35
C ARG A 40 -10.47 5.25 -7.83
N PRO A 41 -9.68 6.05 -7.09
CA PRO A 41 -9.61 5.95 -5.64
C PRO A 41 -10.98 5.94 -4.93
N ALA A 42 -11.92 6.77 -5.38
CA ALA A 42 -13.26 6.86 -4.81
C ALA A 42 -14.10 5.57 -4.98
N ASP A 43 -13.83 4.77 -6.02
CA ASP A 43 -14.53 3.49 -6.24
C ASP A 43 -13.97 2.36 -5.35
N GLN A 44 -12.79 2.54 -4.75
CA GLN A 44 -12.10 1.50 -3.97
C GLN A 44 -12.12 1.72 -2.46
N PHE A 45 -12.21 2.97 -2.01
CA PHE A 45 -12.06 3.32 -0.60
C PHE A 45 -13.09 4.36 -0.18
N ASP A 46 -13.73 4.13 0.97
CA ASP A 46 -14.64 5.11 1.58
C ASP A 46 -13.90 6.33 2.17
N ALA A 47 -12.60 6.16 2.49
CA ALA A 47 -11.75 7.21 3.02
C ALA A 47 -10.27 6.95 2.68
N MET A 48 -9.50 8.03 2.54
CA MET A 48 -8.06 7.96 2.30
C MET A 48 -7.32 8.95 3.19
N ILE A 49 -6.17 8.52 3.72
CA ILE A 49 -5.25 9.35 4.49
C ILE A 49 -3.99 9.54 3.67
N HIS A 50 -3.62 10.79 3.40
CA HIS A 50 -2.36 11.10 2.75
C HIS A 50 -1.24 11.17 3.78
N ILE A 51 -0.14 10.46 3.51
CA ILE A 51 1.09 10.51 4.28
C ILE A 51 2.22 10.77 3.27
N ASP A 52 2.78 11.98 3.30
CA ASP A 52 3.79 12.43 2.32
C ASP A 52 5.06 11.56 2.36
N GLN A 53 5.44 11.09 3.55
CA GLN A 53 6.65 10.32 3.77
C GLN A 53 6.39 9.15 4.72
N THR A 54 6.79 7.97 4.29
CA THR A 54 6.76 6.76 5.11
C THR A 54 8.17 6.23 5.30
N ARG A 55 8.35 5.35 6.29
CA ARG A 55 9.59 4.62 6.54
C ARG A 55 9.30 3.14 6.71
N ALA A 56 10.32 2.30 6.58
CA ALA A 56 10.19 0.88 6.84
C ALA A 56 9.69 0.63 8.28
N LEU A 57 8.86 -0.40 8.44
CA LEU A 57 8.41 -0.84 9.76
C LEU A 57 9.57 -1.53 10.50
N GLU A 58 9.64 -1.28 11.80
CA GLU A 58 10.48 -2.06 12.70
C GLU A 58 9.68 -3.27 13.19
N PRO A 59 10.23 -4.50 13.11
CA PRO A 59 9.56 -5.68 13.64
C PRO A 59 9.27 -5.52 15.14
N LEU A 60 8.06 -5.85 15.61
CA LEU A 60 7.74 -5.82 17.03
C LEU A 60 8.52 -6.88 17.82
N GLU A 61 8.73 -8.06 17.23
CA GLU A 61 9.49 -9.17 17.81
C GLU A 61 10.82 -9.34 17.07
N VAL A 62 11.91 -8.91 17.70
CA VAL A 62 13.29 -9.01 17.17
C VAL A 62 13.76 -10.47 17.07
N THR A 63 13.10 -11.39 17.80
CA THR A 63 13.41 -12.82 17.82
C THR A 63 12.76 -13.61 16.69
N SER A 64 11.87 -12.98 15.90
CA SER A 64 11.59 -13.48 14.56
C SER A 64 12.91 -13.42 13.81
N ARG A 65 13.64 -14.53 13.83
CA ARG A 65 14.86 -14.63 13.07
C ARG A 65 14.43 -14.37 11.64
N TRP A 66 14.82 -13.20 11.13
CA TRP A 66 14.97 -13.00 9.70
C TRP A 66 16.12 -13.93 9.29
N ILE A 67 15.86 -15.24 9.26
CA ILE A 67 16.78 -16.20 8.67
C ILE A 67 16.84 -15.76 7.22
N ALA A 68 18.01 -15.35 6.74
CA ALA A 68 18.20 -15.07 5.33
C ALA A 68 17.78 -16.33 4.54
N GLY A 69 16.57 -16.31 3.96
CA GLY A 69 15.96 -17.46 3.29
C GLY A 69 14.62 -17.96 3.86
N GLU A 70 14.21 -17.60 5.08
CA GLU A 70 12.85 -17.85 5.55
C GLU A 70 11.96 -16.67 5.20
N ASN A 71 10.97 -16.94 4.35
CA ASN A 71 9.82 -16.08 4.28
C ASN A 71 8.97 -16.31 5.54
N PRO A 72 8.29 -15.28 6.07
CA PRO A 72 7.32 -15.47 7.16
C PRO A 72 6.36 -16.62 6.83
N GLU A 73 5.85 -17.33 7.86
CA GLU A 73 5.09 -18.59 7.79
C GLU A 73 3.94 -18.64 6.76
N THR A 74 3.56 -17.50 6.18
CA THR A 74 2.53 -17.31 5.18
C THR A 74 3.06 -16.98 3.77
N TYR A 75 4.23 -17.46 3.38
CA TYR A 75 4.71 -17.36 1.99
C TYR A 75 5.28 -18.68 1.48
N PRO A 76 5.04 -19.07 0.21
CA PRO A 76 4.27 -18.35 -0.82
C PRO A 76 2.75 -18.54 -0.72
N THR A 77 2.26 -19.33 0.24
CA THR A 77 0.85 -19.73 0.34
C THR A 77 0.13 -19.07 1.52
N GLY A 78 0.41 -17.79 1.77
CA GLY A 78 -0.41 -17.01 2.68
C GLY A 78 -1.81 -16.94 2.10
N LEU A 79 -2.80 -17.38 2.87
CA LEU A 79 -4.21 -17.17 2.54
C LEU A 79 -4.49 -15.69 2.26
#